data_AF-A0A816HG25-F1
#
_entry.id   AF-A0A816HG25-F1
#
_cell.length_a   1.000
_cell.length_b   1.000
_cell.length_c   1.000
_cell.angle_alpha   90.00
_cell.angle_beta   90.00
_cell.angle_gamma   90.00
#
_symmetry.space_group_name_H-M   'P 1'
#
loop_
_entity.id
_entity.type
_entity.pdbx_description
1 polymer ?
#
loop_
_entity_poly.entity_id
_entity_poly.type
_entity_poly.pdbx_seq_one_letter_code
_entity_poly.pdbx_strand_id
1 'polypeptide(L)'
;QEQYNELLEASQRQHEESLAYYNEYTRIVTLYNELNTKYSQLQIDYESIQTLIQQKNEAYLQCQNELNTFQNLLYHQKKKSDDNDLLTAKLNEREQQLQEMVAKKNELITRQEELELSVKVLEENSLRWKSSQQLFDQIQIDLKCTAHERDLAIVEKKQLENGIRINRDKLSKLEANTHQDSTIARFINENNEIRQCLESANEVLKTKDLLISELQKNFQSSNSTRVEKQLLKNILLSYFQTPIDKQQEVIPILSALVEFTQDEYDKAMNAISNNYANSTSSGWLSSWLGGGYPVRTKPSSSTQPDK
;
A
#
# COMPACT_ATOMS: atom_id res chain seq x y z
N GLN A 1 31.37 -202.06 58.71
CA GLN A 1 32.05 -201.31 57.63
C GLN A 1 31.04 -200.47 56.84
N GLU A 2 29.85 -201.00 56.51
CA GLU A 2 28.73 -200.22 55.93
C GLU A 2 28.28 -199.02 56.77
N GLN A 3 28.00 -199.19 58.07
CA GLN A 3 27.56 -198.09 58.95
C GLN A 3 28.55 -196.91 59.03
N TYR A 4 29.84 -197.17 58.84
CA TYR A 4 30.86 -196.11 58.81
C TYR A 4 30.82 -195.33 57.49
N ASN A 5 30.57 -196.03 56.37
CA ASN A 5 30.40 -195.40 55.06
C ASN A 5 29.12 -194.56 54.99
N GLU A 6 28.01 -195.02 55.56
CA GLU A 6 26.77 -194.24 55.64
C GLU A 6 26.93 -192.97 56.49
N LEU A 7 27.65 -193.06 57.62
CA LEU A 7 27.93 -191.91 58.48
C LEU A 7 28.87 -190.89 57.79
N LEU A 8 29.83 -191.38 57.01
CA LEU A 8 30.74 -190.57 56.20
C LEU A 8 29.99 -189.84 55.08
N GLU A 9 29.10 -190.53 54.36
CA GLU A 9 28.25 -189.94 53.32
C GLU A 9 27.25 -188.92 53.89
N ALA A 10 26.68 -189.18 55.07
CA ALA A 10 25.80 -188.23 55.76
C ALA A 10 26.57 -186.98 56.20
N SER A 11 27.79 -187.14 56.72
CA SER A 11 28.67 -186.03 57.08
C SER A 11 29.14 -185.24 55.86
N GLN A 12 29.44 -185.90 54.74
CA GLN A 12 29.78 -185.25 53.47
C GLN A 12 28.60 -184.47 52.90
N ARG A 13 27.39 -185.06 52.88
CA ARG A 13 26.16 -184.35 52.49
C ARG A 13 25.88 -183.15 53.38
N GLN A 14 26.04 -183.28 54.69
CA GLN A 14 25.87 -182.17 55.63
C GLN A 14 26.92 -181.07 55.41
N HIS A 15 28.15 -181.44 55.07
CA HIS A 15 29.20 -180.49 54.72
C HIS A 15 28.89 -179.77 53.40
N GLU A 16 28.42 -180.49 52.38
CA GLU A 16 28.02 -179.93 51.08
C GLU A 16 26.81 -179.00 51.21
N GLU A 17 25.79 -179.36 52.00
CA GLU A 17 24.65 -178.50 52.32
C GLU A 17 25.10 -177.24 53.08
N SER A 18 25.94 -177.38 54.11
CA SER A 18 26.51 -176.24 54.84
C SER A 18 27.33 -175.33 53.93
N LEU A 19 28.07 -175.90 52.97
CA LEU A 19 28.85 -175.15 51.99
C LEU A 19 27.93 -174.42 51.00
N ALA A 20 26.85 -175.06 50.55
CA ALA A 20 25.83 -174.44 49.69
C ALA A 20 25.14 -173.27 50.41
N TYR A 21 24.75 -173.43 51.67
CA TYR A 21 24.20 -172.36 52.50
C TYR A 21 25.20 -171.21 52.69
N TYR A 22 26.47 -171.51 52.96
CA TYR A 22 27.52 -170.50 53.10
C TYR A 22 27.76 -169.73 51.80
N ASN A 23 27.78 -170.42 50.66
CA ASN A 23 27.94 -169.82 49.34
C ASN A 23 26.76 -168.89 49.00
N GLU A 24 25.53 -169.32 49.27
CA GLU A 24 24.33 -168.49 49.03
C GLU A 24 24.30 -167.29 49.99
N TYR A 25 24.66 -167.46 51.27
CA TYR A 25 24.83 -166.35 52.20
C TYR A 25 25.87 -165.34 51.70
N THR A 26 27.03 -165.81 51.25
CA THR A 26 28.10 -164.96 50.70
C THR A 26 27.63 -164.19 49.46
N ARG A 27 26.86 -164.84 48.59
CA ARG A 27 26.23 -164.21 47.42
C ARG A 27 25.23 -163.13 47.83
N ILE A 28 24.35 -163.40 48.79
CA ILE A 28 23.37 -162.44 49.31
C ILE A 28 24.09 -161.21 49.91
N VAL A 29 25.13 -161.42 50.72
CA VAL A 29 25.92 -160.32 51.30
C VAL A 29 26.59 -159.49 50.21
N THR A 30 27.13 -160.14 49.17
CA THR A 30 27.76 -159.44 48.04
C THR A 30 26.73 -158.58 47.29
N LEU A 31 25.55 -159.14 46.96
CA LEU A 31 24.46 -158.41 46.32
C LEU A 31 23.94 -157.25 47.19
N TYR A 32 23.85 -157.45 48.51
CA TYR A 32 23.47 -156.39 49.45
C TYR A 32 24.49 -155.24 49.43
N ASN A 33 25.79 -155.55 49.45
CA ASN A 33 26.85 -154.54 49.39
C ASN A 33 26.84 -153.78 48.05
N GLU A 34 26.63 -154.47 46.93
CA GLU A 34 26.47 -153.83 45.61
C GLU A 34 25.25 -152.91 45.58
N LEU A 35 24.11 -153.37 46.11
CA LEU A 35 22.89 -152.58 46.19
C LEU A 35 23.08 -151.34 47.07
N ASN A 36 23.72 -151.49 48.23
CA ASN A 36 24.01 -150.39 49.14
C ASN A 36 24.96 -149.35 48.52
N THR A 37 25.94 -149.82 47.74
CA THR A 37 26.85 -148.94 46.97
C THR A 37 26.08 -148.16 45.90
N LYS A 38 25.21 -148.85 45.13
CA LYS A 38 24.34 -148.19 44.13
C LYS A 38 23.39 -147.18 44.76
N TYR A 39 22.80 -147.51 45.91
CA TYR A 39 21.93 -146.61 46.65
C TYR A 39 22.69 -145.35 47.11
N SER A 40 23.90 -145.52 47.66
CA SER A 40 24.74 -144.39 48.08
C SER A 40 25.12 -143.49 46.90
N GLN A 41 25.48 -144.08 45.75
CA GLN A 41 25.77 -143.32 44.53
C GLN A 41 24.53 -142.55 44.04
N LEU A 42 23.36 -143.19 44.03
CA LEU A 42 22.11 -142.53 43.64
C LEU A 42 21.77 -141.36 44.55
N GLN A 43 22.05 -141.48 45.86
CA GLN A 43 21.86 -140.38 46.81
C GLN A 43 22.80 -139.20 46.53
N ILE A 44 24.08 -139.47 46.24
CA ILE A 44 25.04 -138.43 45.83
C ILE A 44 24.59 -137.76 44.53
N ASP A 45 24.16 -138.53 43.53
CA ASP A 45 23.68 -138.01 42.25
C ASP A 45 22.42 -137.15 42.44
N TYR A 46 21.51 -137.57 43.33
CA TYR A 46 20.32 -136.79 43.68
C TYR A 46 20.68 -135.45 44.32
N GLU A 47 21.58 -135.44 45.31
CA GLU A 47 22.04 -134.21 45.97
C GLU A 47 22.77 -133.27 45.01
N SER A 48 23.56 -133.83 44.09
CA SER A 48 24.22 -133.10 43.00
C SER A 48 23.21 -132.43 42.07
N ILE A 49 22.17 -133.17 41.65
CA ILE A 49 21.09 -132.64 40.82
C ILE A 49 20.31 -131.53 41.54
N GLN A 50 20.01 -131.69 42.83
CA GLN A 50 19.33 -130.64 43.63
C GLN A 50 20.17 -129.37 43.69
N THR A 51 21.48 -129.50 43.91
CA THR A 51 22.40 -128.36 43.92
C THR A 51 22.41 -127.67 42.56
N LEU A 52 22.43 -128.43 41.45
CA LEU A 52 22.39 -127.87 40.10
C LEU A 52 21.06 -127.14 39.82
N ILE A 53 19.93 -127.70 40.25
CA ILE A 53 18.62 -127.05 40.13
C ILE A 53 18.62 -125.72 40.90
N GLN A 54 19.15 -125.71 42.12
CA GLN A 54 19.22 -124.48 42.93
C GLN A 54 20.09 -123.42 42.26
N GLN A 55 21.28 -123.77 41.78
CA GLN A 55 22.16 -122.85 41.04
C GLN A 55 21.49 -122.30 39.78
N LYS A 56 20.75 -123.14 39.04
CA LYS A 56 20.00 -122.70 37.85
C LYS A 56 18.86 -121.75 38.19
N ASN A 57 18.15 -121.99 39.30
CA ASN A 57 17.09 -121.10 39.77
C ASN A 57 17.65 -119.74 40.20
N GLU A 58 18.78 -119.73 40.91
CA GLU A 58 19.47 -118.49 41.31
C GLU A 58 19.94 -117.69 40.08
N ALA A 59 20.56 -118.36 39.10
CA ALA A 59 20.98 -117.73 37.85
C ALA A 59 19.77 -117.20 37.04
N TYR A 60 18.66 -117.93 36.99
CA TYR A 60 17.43 -117.47 36.36
C TYR A 60 16.89 -116.20 37.02
N LEU A 61 16.85 -116.17 38.36
CA LEU A 61 16.36 -115.02 39.12
C LEU A 61 17.27 -113.80 38.91
N GLN A 62 18.59 -114.02 38.86
CA GLN A 62 19.55 -112.97 38.54
C GLN A 62 19.32 -112.40 37.13
N CYS A 63 19.20 -113.25 36.11
CA CYS A 63 18.89 -112.83 34.74
C CYS A 63 17.56 -112.05 34.67
N GLN A 64 16.55 -112.45 35.43
CA GLN A 64 15.27 -111.75 35.49
C GLN A 64 15.41 -110.35 36.11
N ASN A 65 16.19 -110.22 37.19
CA ASN A 65 16.46 -108.93 37.82
C ASN A 65 17.26 -107.99 36.92
N GLU A 66 18.26 -108.52 36.20
CA GLU A 66 19.03 -107.78 35.21
C GLU A 66 18.16 -107.30 34.06
N LEU A 67 17.28 -108.17 33.53
CA LEU A 67 16.32 -107.82 32.47
C LEU A 67 15.40 -106.67 32.90
N ASN A 68 14.83 -106.73 34.11
CA ASN A 68 14.00 -105.66 34.66
C ASN A 68 14.79 -104.35 34.79
N THR A 69 16.07 -104.42 35.20
CA THR A 69 16.95 -103.26 35.31
C THR A 69 17.20 -102.62 33.93
N PHE A 70 17.48 -103.43 32.91
CA PHE A 70 17.66 -102.93 31.54
C PHE A 70 16.38 -102.33 30.96
N GLN A 71 15.21 -102.92 31.22
CA GLN A 71 13.93 -102.37 30.80
C GLN A 71 13.67 -100.98 31.42
N ASN A 72 13.95 -100.82 32.71
CA ASN A 72 13.83 -99.53 33.40
C ASN A 72 14.81 -98.49 32.83
N LEU A 73 16.06 -98.87 32.56
CA LEU A 73 17.05 -97.98 31.94
C LEU A 73 16.60 -97.52 30.54
N LEU A 74 16.10 -98.44 29.71
CA LEU A 74 15.57 -98.14 28.39
C LEU A 74 14.39 -97.18 28.46
N TYR A 75 13.47 -97.39 29.40
CA TYR A 75 12.34 -96.49 29.61
C TYR A 75 12.80 -95.07 29.96
N HIS A 76 13.74 -94.93 30.90
CA HIS A 76 14.29 -93.62 31.26
C HIS A 76 15.08 -92.96 30.14
N GLN A 77 15.83 -93.73 29.36
CA GLN A 77 16.56 -93.20 28.20
C GLN A 77 15.60 -92.73 27.11
N LYS A 78 14.52 -93.46 26.85
CA LYS A 78 13.48 -93.06 25.90
C LYS A 78 12.79 -91.77 26.37
N LYS A 79 12.41 -91.69 27.64
CA LYS A 79 11.83 -90.47 28.22
C LYS A 79 12.75 -89.26 28.08
N LYS A 80 14.06 -89.42 28.37
CA LYS A 80 15.05 -88.35 28.16
C LYS A 80 15.19 -87.94 26.69
N SER A 81 15.10 -88.89 25.76
CA SER A 81 15.10 -88.60 24.33
C SER A 81 13.88 -87.75 23.95
N ASP A 82 12.69 -88.13 24.42
CA ASP A 82 11.45 -87.41 24.11
C ASP A 82 11.47 -85.99 24.73
N ASP A 83 12.02 -85.83 25.94
CA ASP A 83 12.22 -84.52 26.57
C ASP A 83 13.21 -83.65 25.76
N ASN A 84 14.28 -84.24 25.21
CA ASN A 84 15.23 -83.52 24.35
C ASN A 84 14.59 -83.09 23.01
N ASP A 85 13.76 -83.94 22.40
CA ASP A 85 13.04 -83.60 21.18
C ASP A 85 12.07 -82.43 21.44
N LEU A 86 11.37 -82.44 22.58
CA LEU A 86 10.51 -81.35 23.01
C LEU A 86 11.29 -80.04 23.25
N LEU A 87 12.45 -80.11 23.91
CA LEU A 87 13.31 -78.95 24.13
C LEU A 87 13.84 -78.38 22.82
N THR A 88 14.23 -79.24 21.88
CA THR A 88 14.69 -78.84 20.55
C THR A 88 13.57 -78.15 19.76
N ALA A 89 12.35 -78.68 19.82
CA ALA A 89 11.19 -78.04 19.20
C ALA A 89 10.92 -76.64 19.80
N LYS A 90 10.95 -76.51 21.14
CA LYS A 90 10.79 -75.21 21.82
C LYS A 90 11.91 -74.23 21.52
N LEU A 91 13.15 -74.71 21.39
CA LEU A 91 14.29 -73.88 21.01
C LEU A 91 14.07 -73.29 19.61
N ASN A 92 13.69 -74.13 18.64
CA ASN A 92 13.41 -73.70 17.27
C ASN A 92 12.26 -72.69 17.20
N GLU A 93 11.18 -72.89 17.97
CA GLU A 93 10.07 -71.94 18.07
C GLU A 93 10.55 -70.57 18.61
N ARG A 94 11.40 -70.58 19.64
CA ARG A 94 11.97 -69.35 20.21
C ARG A 94 12.94 -68.65 19.26
N GLU A 95 13.71 -69.41 18.51
CA GLU A 95 14.60 -68.88 17.48
C GLU A 95 13.82 -68.21 16.36
N GLN A 96 12.71 -68.82 15.91
CA GLN A 96 11.81 -68.21 14.94
C GLN A 96 11.18 -66.91 15.48
N GLN A 97 10.68 -66.91 16.72
CA GLN A 97 10.15 -65.69 17.36
C GLN A 97 11.21 -64.58 17.46
N LEU A 98 12.46 -64.93 17.75
CA LEU A 98 13.56 -63.98 17.78
C LEU A 98 13.83 -63.39 16.38
N GLN A 99 13.87 -64.22 15.35
CA GLN A 99 14.05 -63.77 13.96
C GLN A 99 12.92 -62.83 13.52
N GLU A 100 11.67 -63.14 13.87
CA GLU A 100 10.51 -62.27 13.59
C GLU A 100 10.63 -60.91 14.31
N MET A 101 11.05 -60.89 15.58
CA MET A 101 11.28 -59.65 16.31
C MET A 101 12.44 -58.83 15.72
N VAL A 102 13.51 -59.48 15.25
CA VAL A 102 14.63 -58.81 14.57
C VAL A 102 14.17 -58.20 13.25
N ALA A 103 13.38 -58.92 12.46
CA ALA A 103 12.80 -58.40 11.22
C ALA A 103 11.91 -57.16 11.49
N LYS A 104 11.02 -57.25 12.49
CA LYS A 104 10.16 -56.13 12.89
C LYS A 104 10.95 -54.94 13.42
N LYS A 105 12.03 -55.18 14.17
CA LYS A 105 12.94 -54.12 14.63
C LYS A 105 13.57 -53.39 13.45
N ASN A 106 14.05 -54.13 12.44
CA ASN A 106 14.67 -53.53 11.27
C ASN A 106 13.66 -52.70 10.46
N GLU A 107 12.42 -53.18 10.32
CA GLU A 107 11.34 -52.41 9.68
C GLU A 107 11.06 -51.09 10.42
N LEU A 108 11.02 -51.12 11.76
CA LEU A 108 10.84 -49.92 12.57
C LEU A 108 12.00 -48.93 12.44
N ILE A 109 13.24 -49.41 12.31
CA ILE A 109 14.41 -48.56 12.08
C ILE A 109 14.28 -47.85 10.73
N THR A 110 14.00 -48.59 9.64
CA THR A 110 13.77 -47.98 8.32
C THR A 110 12.64 -46.94 8.37
N ARG A 111 11.54 -47.25 9.07
CA ARG A 111 10.42 -46.33 9.20
C ARG A 111 10.78 -45.08 10.00
N GLN A 112 11.64 -45.21 11.02
CA GLN A 112 12.16 -44.07 11.76
C GLN A 112 13.01 -43.17 10.86
N GLU A 113 13.91 -43.74 10.06
CA GLU A 113 14.76 -42.99 9.12
C GLU A 113 13.93 -42.22 8.08
N GLU A 114 12.87 -42.84 7.54
CA GLU A 114 11.92 -42.16 6.64
C GLU A 114 11.22 -40.97 7.30
N LEU A 115 10.80 -41.13 8.57
CA LEU A 115 10.14 -40.06 9.32
C LEU A 115 11.11 -38.91 9.63
N GLU A 116 12.36 -39.22 9.99
CA GLU A 116 13.39 -38.20 10.20
C GLU A 116 13.66 -37.39 8.93
N LEU A 117 13.67 -38.04 7.76
CA LEU A 117 13.83 -37.37 6.48
C LEU A 117 12.62 -36.48 6.16
N SER A 118 11.40 -36.96 6.42
CA SER A 118 10.16 -36.18 6.26
C SER A 118 10.13 -34.94 7.15
N VAL A 119 10.56 -35.06 8.41
CA VAL A 119 10.67 -33.94 9.35
C VAL A 119 11.64 -32.89 8.82
N LYS A 120 12.83 -33.29 8.34
CA LYS A 120 13.79 -32.34 7.74
C LYS A 120 13.20 -31.57 6.55
N VAL A 121 12.48 -32.26 5.66
CA VAL A 121 11.81 -31.61 4.51
C VAL A 121 10.75 -30.62 4.98
N LEU A 122 9.97 -30.95 6.02
CA LEU A 122 8.98 -30.04 6.59
C LEU A 122 9.62 -28.82 7.26
N GLU A 123 10.74 -28.99 7.96
CA GLU A 123 11.51 -27.89 8.54
C GLU A 123 12.06 -26.93 7.47
N GLU A 124 12.64 -27.48 6.39
CA GLU A 124 13.11 -26.68 5.24
C GLU A 124 11.96 -25.91 4.59
N ASN A 125 10.80 -26.56 4.39
CA ASN A 125 9.62 -25.90 3.85
C ASN A 125 9.11 -24.81 4.79
N SER A 126 9.11 -25.04 6.11
CA SER A 126 8.72 -24.02 7.10
C SER A 126 9.63 -22.79 7.04
N LEU A 127 10.95 -23.00 6.90
CA LEU A 127 11.92 -21.92 6.73
C LEU A 127 11.70 -21.14 5.43
N ARG A 128 11.42 -21.84 4.31
CA ARG A 128 11.07 -21.22 3.03
C ARG A 128 9.81 -20.37 3.15
N TRP A 129 8.76 -20.88 3.79
CA TRP A 129 7.52 -20.14 4.03
C TRP A 129 7.75 -18.88 4.86
N LYS A 130 8.53 -18.96 5.96
CA LYS A 130 8.89 -17.79 6.77
C LYS A 130 9.65 -16.74 5.96
N SER A 131 10.61 -17.18 5.14
CA SER A 131 11.38 -16.28 4.27
C SER A 131 10.48 -15.61 3.22
N SER A 132 9.57 -16.37 2.60
CA SER A 132 8.60 -15.82 1.66
C SER A 132 7.63 -14.83 2.32
N GLN A 133 7.22 -15.09 3.56
CA GLN A 133 6.37 -14.19 4.33
C GLN A 133 7.09 -12.87 4.61
N GLN A 134 8.35 -12.93 5.06
CA GLN A 134 9.18 -11.74 5.29
C GLN A 134 9.34 -10.91 4.01
N LEU A 135 9.56 -11.56 2.87
CA LEU A 135 9.65 -10.88 1.57
C LEU A 135 8.32 -10.20 1.19
N PHE A 136 7.20 -10.87 1.43
CA PHE A 136 5.88 -10.28 1.19
C PHE A 136 5.65 -9.05 2.06
N ASP A 137 5.98 -9.13 3.36
CA ASP A 137 5.84 -8.01 4.29
C ASP A 137 6.75 -6.84 3.88
N GLN A 138 7.97 -7.10 3.43
CA GLN A 138 8.88 -6.09 2.91
C GLN A 138 8.31 -5.39 1.67
N ILE A 139 7.78 -6.15 0.71
CA ILE A 139 7.14 -5.59 -0.49
C ILE A 139 5.95 -4.70 -0.11
N GLN A 140 5.14 -5.09 0.88
CA GLN A 140 4.03 -4.26 1.37
C GLN A 140 4.51 -2.94 1.99
N ILE A 141 5.63 -2.96 2.72
CA ILE A 141 6.25 -1.74 3.25
C ILE A 141 6.74 -0.86 2.10
N ASP A 142 7.50 -1.42 1.16
CA ASP A 142 8.07 -0.68 0.03
C ASP A 142 6.97 -0.03 -0.84
N LEU A 143 5.87 -0.74 -1.09
CA LEU A 143 4.71 -0.20 -1.81
C LEU A 143 4.07 0.98 -1.09
N LYS A 144 3.95 0.93 0.24
CA LYS A 144 3.42 2.03 1.05
C LYS A 144 4.36 3.23 1.04
N CYS A 145 5.67 3.02 1.17
CA CYS A 145 6.69 4.07 1.07
C CYS A 145 6.66 4.73 -0.31
N THR A 146 6.66 3.94 -1.38
CA THR A 146 6.60 4.44 -2.76
C THR A 146 5.31 5.23 -3.03
N ALA A 147 4.17 4.80 -2.47
CA ALA A 147 2.91 5.53 -2.57
C ALA A 147 3.00 6.89 -1.85
N HIS A 148 3.56 6.90 -0.64
CA HIS A 148 3.74 8.14 0.12
C HIS A 148 4.70 9.12 -0.58
N GLU A 149 5.82 8.65 -1.12
CA GLU A 149 6.74 9.47 -1.92
C GLU A 149 6.05 10.06 -3.15
N ARG A 150 5.20 9.28 -3.84
CA ARG A 150 4.39 9.78 -4.95
C ARG A 150 3.44 10.89 -4.50
N ASP A 151 2.76 10.70 -3.37
CA ASP A 151 1.84 11.70 -2.83
C ASP A 151 2.58 13.00 -2.43
N LEU A 152 3.76 12.89 -1.82
CA LEU A 152 4.64 14.03 -1.54
C LEU A 152 5.03 14.75 -2.83
N ALA A 153 5.50 14.03 -3.85
CA ALA A 153 5.85 14.62 -5.14
C ALA A 153 4.66 15.33 -5.82
N ILE A 154 3.44 14.81 -5.68
CA ILE A 154 2.22 15.47 -6.18
C ILE A 154 1.96 16.77 -5.42
N VAL A 155 2.12 16.77 -4.10
CA VAL A 155 1.95 17.98 -3.27
C VAL A 155 3.00 19.03 -3.61
N GLU A 156 4.28 18.65 -3.70
CA GLU A 156 5.38 19.53 -4.10
C GLU A 156 5.14 20.12 -5.48
N LYS A 157 4.75 19.29 -6.46
CA LYS A 157 4.38 19.75 -7.80
C LYS A 157 3.26 20.80 -7.76
N LYS A 158 2.20 20.56 -7.00
CA LYS A 158 1.09 21.52 -6.83
C LYS A 158 1.55 22.83 -6.19
N GLN A 159 2.46 22.77 -5.21
CA GLN A 159 3.04 23.96 -4.59
C GLN A 159 3.85 24.77 -5.60
N LEU A 160 4.70 24.10 -6.41
CA LEU A 160 5.47 24.74 -7.47
C LEU A 160 4.56 25.35 -8.54
N GLU A 161 3.53 24.63 -9.01
CA GLU A 161 2.55 25.14 -9.99
C GLU A 161 1.82 26.38 -9.46
N ASN A 162 1.41 26.38 -8.19
CA ASN A 162 0.82 27.55 -7.56
C ASN A 162 1.82 28.72 -7.47
N GLY A 163 3.08 28.45 -7.13
CA GLY A 163 4.14 29.46 -7.12
C GLY A 163 4.37 30.08 -8.51
N ILE A 164 4.44 29.23 -9.55
CA ILE A 164 4.54 29.67 -10.95
C ILE A 164 3.32 30.50 -11.34
N ARG A 165 2.10 30.11 -10.95
CA ARG A 165 0.87 30.88 -11.23
C ARG A 165 0.92 32.26 -10.59
N ILE A 166 1.24 32.34 -9.30
CA ILE A 166 1.39 33.63 -8.59
C ILE A 166 2.44 34.50 -9.26
N ASN A 167 3.58 33.93 -9.66
CA ASN A 167 4.63 34.67 -10.34
C ASN A 167 4.20 35.13 -11.74
N ARG A 168 3.44 34.32 -12.48
CA ARG A 168 2.85 34.71 -13.77
C ARG A 168 1.85 35.86 -13.60
N ASP A 169 1.00 35.81 -12.57
CA ASP A 169 0.05 36.88 -12.27
C ASP A 169 0.78 38.18 -11.88
N LYS A 170 1.86 38.08 -11.10
CA LYS A 170 2.74 39.22 -10.79
C LYS A 170 3.43 39.78 -12.03
N LEU A 171 3.94 38.93 -12.91
CA LEU A 171 4.58 39.33 -14.16
C LEU A 171 3.57 40.06 -15.06
N SER A 172 2.36 39.53 -15.22
CA SER A 172 1.29 40.17 -15.99
C SER A 172 0.91 41.55 -15.42
N LYS A 173 0.86 41.69 -14.09
CA LYS A 173 0.67 43.00 -13.44
C LYS A 173 1.84 43.95 -13.70
N LEU A 174 3.08 43.45 -13.68
CA LEU A 174 4.27 44.25 -13.94
C LEU A 174 4.32 44.71 -15.41
N GLU A 175 3.93 43.86 -16.36
CA GLU A 175 3.77 44.19 -17.78
C GLU A 175 2.68 45.24 -17.97
N ALA A 176 1.53 45.11 -17.30
CA ALA A 176 0.47 46.12 -17.31
C ALA A 176 0.95 47.47 -16.75
N ASN A 177 1.70 47.45 -15.64
CA ASN A 177 2.32 48.66 -15.09
C ASN A 177 3.35 49.25 -16.06
N THR A 178 4.16 48.44 -16.73
CA THR A 178 5.13 48.90 -17.74
C THR A 178 4.42 49.55 -18.92
N HIS A 179 3.28 49.00 -19.37
CA HIS A 179 2.43 49.64 -20.37
C HIS A 179 1.84 50.95 -19.88
N GLN A 180 1.39 51.01 -18.62
CA GLN A 180 0.94 52.25 -18.00
C GLN A 180 2.06 53.29 -17.95
N ASP A 181 3.27 52.91 -17.55
CA ASP A 181 4.45 53.78 -17.53
C ASP A 181 4.81 54.26 -18.95
N SER A 182 4.70 53.41 -19.96
CA SER A 182 4.88 53.81 -21.36
C SER A 182 3.82 54.81 -21.83
N THR A 183 2.58 54.67 -21.35
CA THR A 183 1.48 55.59 -21.63
C THR A 183 1.70 56.92 -20.91
N ILE A 184 2.15 56.88 -19.65
CA ILE A 184 2.54 58.06 -18.89
C ILE A 184 3.71 58.77 -19.59
N ALA A 185 4.74 58.03 -20.02
CA ALA A 185 5.88 58.60 -20.74
C ALA A 185 5.43 59.28 -22.05
N ARG A 186 4.49 58.68 -22.77
CA ARG A 186 3.87 59.30 -23.95
C ARG A 186 3.11 60.58 -23.59
N PHE A 187 2.28 60.58 -22.54
CA PHE A 187 1.60 61.80 -22.08
C PHE A 187 2.56 62.88 -21.59
N ILE A 188 3.67 62.52 -20.96
CA ILE A 188 4.73 63.45 -20.59
C ILE A 188 5.33 64.09 -21.84
N ASN A 189 5.60 63.30 -22.88
CA ASN A 189 6.09 63.83 -24.16
C ASN A 189 5.08 64.76 -24.84
N GLU A 190 3.81 64.34 -24.95
CA GLU A 190 2.73 65.18 -25.50
C GLU A 190 2.58 66.49 -24.70
N ASN A 191 2.67 66.45 -23.36
CA ASN A 191 2.65 67.65 -22.54
C ASN A 191 3.87 68.56 -22.75
N ASN A 192 5.05 67.98 -23.00
CA ASN A 192 6.24 68.77 -23.33
C ASN A 192 6.11 69.44 -24.70
N GLU A 193 5.55 68.76 -25.70
CA GLU A 193 5.24 69.33 -27.01
C GLU A 193 4.20 70.46 -26.90
N ILE A 194 3.13 70.26 -26.12
CA ILE A 194 2.13 71.30 -25.84
C ILE A 194 2.77 72.50 -25.15
N ARG A 195 3.61 72.27 -24.12
CA ARG A 195 4.35 73.35 -23.46
C ARG A 195 5.21 74.14 -24.45
N GLN A 196 5.91 73.46 -25.36
CA GLN A 196 6.73 74.10 -26.38
C GLN A 196 5.88 74.91 -27.37
N CYS A 197 4.72 74.39 -27.80
CA CYS A 197 3.73 75.12 -28.60
C CYS A 197 3.18 76.36 -27.86
N LEU A 198 2.95 76.26 -26.56
CA LEU A 198 2.44 77.35 -25.74
C LEU A 198 3.52 78.43 -25.52
N GLU A 199 4.77 78.04 -25.34
CA GLU A 199 5.93 78.94 -25.27
C GLU A 199 6.10 79.71 -26.58
N SER A 200 6.03 79.02 -27.72
CA SER A 200 6.10 79.65 -29.04
C SER A 200 4.88 80.52 -29.35
N ALA A 201 3.68 80.14 -28.92
CA ALA A 201 2.50 81.00 -28.99
C ALA A 201 2.62 82.25 -28.11
N ASN A 202 3.23 82.13 -26.91
CA ASN A 202 3.52 83.28 -26.05
C ASN A 202 4.55 84.22 -26.66
N GLU A 203 5.59 83.72 -27.32
CA GLU A 203 6.53 84.55 -28.07
C GLU A 203 5.85 85.26 -29.27
N VAL A 204 4.93 84.58 -29.95
CA VAL A 204 4.08 85.22 -30.98
C VAL A 204 3.16 86.29 -30.37
N LEU A 205 2.55 86.04 -29.21
CA LEU A 205 1.74 87.04 -28.51
C LEU A 205 2.58 88.25 -28.11
N LYS A 206 3.78 88.04 -27.58
CA LYS A 206 4.72 89.10 -27.18
C LYS A 206 5.17 89.94 -28.37
N THR A 207 5.42 89.32 -29.52
CA THR A 207 5.70 90.05 -30.77
C THR A 207 4.48 90.81 -31.28
N LYS A 208 3.27 90.26 -31.14
CA LYS A 208 2.03 90.98 -31.47
C LYS A 208 1.73 92.13 -30.51
N ASP A 209 1.99 91.99 -29.22
CA ASP A 209 1.84 93.05 -28.22
C ASP A 209 2.83 94.19 -28.46
N LEU A 210 4.05 93.87 -28.90
CA LEU A 210 5.01 94.87 -29.39
C LEU A 210 4.48 95.62 -30.62
N LEU A 211 3.89 94.89 -31.58
CA LEU A 211 3.28 95.47 -32.79
C LEU A 211 2.06 96.35 -32.48
N ILE A 212 1.23 95.96 -31.51
CA ILE A 212 0.10 96.75 -31.02
C ILE A 212 0.61 98.01 -30.30
N SER A 213 1.66 97.89 -29.49
CA SER A 213 2.30 99.04 -28.84
C SER A 213 2.89 100.02 -29.86
N GLU A 214 3.39 99.53 -30.99
CA GLU A 214 3.92 100.33 -32.08
C GLU A 214 2.81 101.01 -32.92
N LEU A 215 1.68 100.33 -33.12
CA LEU A 215 0.49 100.89 -33.77
C LEU A 215 -0.23 101.93 -32.90
N GLN A 216 -0.31 101.74 -31.59
CA GLN A 216 -0.89 102.73 -30.67
C GLN A 216 -0.04 104.01 -30.57
N LYS A 217 1.27 103.90 -30.74
CA LYS A 217 2.20 105.04 -30.73
C LYS A 217 2.07 105.93 -31.99
N ASN A 218 1.60 105.39 -33.11
CA ASN A 218 1.44 106.13 -34.38
C ASN A 218 0.10 106.85 -34.54
N PHE A 219 -0.88 106.64 -33.66
CA PHE A 219 -2.23 107.24 -33.76
C PHE A 219 -2.49 108.43 -32.81
N GLN A 220 -1.54 108.80 -31.95
CA GLN A 220 -1.74 109.86 -30.94
C GLN A 220 -1.12 111.22 -31.29
N SER A 221 -0.65 111.45 -32.52
CA SER A 221 -0.16 112.76 -32.96
C SER A 221 -0.82 113.21 -34.26
N SER A 222 -1.92 113.98 -34.16
CA SER A 222 -2.21 115.22 -34.94
C SER A 222 -3.71 115.48 -35.15
N ASN A 223 -4.18 116.58 -34.54
CA ASN A 223 -5.20 117.53 -35.05
C ASN A 223 -6.63 117.05 -35.35
N SER A 224 -7.48 117.02 -34.33
CA SER A 224 -8.94 117.17 -34.45
C SER A 224 -9.43 118.13 -33.36
N THR A 225 -10.03 119.27 -33.73
CA THR A 225 -10.94 120.13 -32.89
C THR A 225 -11.17 121.54 -33.45
N ARG A 226 -10.54 121.98 -34.56
CA ARG A 226 -10.74 123.35 -35.10
C ARG A 226 -11.65 123.47 -36.32
N VAL A 227 -11.98 122.35 -37.00
CA VAL A 227 -12.79 122.36 -38.23
C VAL A 227 -14.30 122.20 -37.96
N GLU A 228 -14.68 121.49 -36.89
CA GLU A 228 -16.09 121.19 -36.58
C GLU A 228 -16.93 122.42 -36.19
N LYS A 229 -16.36 123.42 -35.50
CA LYS A 229 -17.12 124.61 -35.10
C LYS A 229 -17.46 125.54 -36.27
N GLN A 230 -16.63 125.58 -37.32
CA GLN A 230 -16.87 126.43 -38.50
C GLN A 230 -17.90 125.78 -39.43
N LEU A 231 -17.86 124.45 -39.56
CA LEU A 231 -18.79 123.67 -40.38
C LEU A 231 -20.20 123.69 -39.78
N LEU A 232 -20.32 123.51 -38.46
CA LEU A 232 -21.59 123.61 -37.74
C LEU A 232 -22.23 125.00 -37.87
N LYS A 233 -21.41 126.06 -37.81
CA LYS A 233 -21.89 127.45 -37.97
C LYS A 233 -22.45 127.70 -39.37
N ASN A 234 -21.76 127.22 -40.41
CA ASN A 234 -22.21 127.39 -41.80
C ASN A 234 -23.49 126.59 -42.09
N ILE A 235 -23.63 125.37 -41.57
CA ILE A 235 -24.82 124.54 -41.81
C ILE A 235 -26.05 125.10 -41.05
N LEU A 236 -25.88 125.60 -39.81
CA LEU A 236 -26.95 126.29 -39.08
C LEU A 236 -27.36 127.61 -39.76
N LEU A 237 -26.40 128.39 -40.27
CA LEU A 237 -26.68 129.60 -41.06
C LEU A 237 -27.45 129.27 -42.34
N SER A 238 -27.05 128.22 -43.06
CA SER A 238 -27.77 127.74 -44.23
C SER A 238 -29.21 127.34 -43.87
N TYR A 239 -29.43 126.67 -42.73
CA TYR A 239 -30.78 126.30 -42.29
C TYR A 239 -31.71 127.53 -42.12
N PHE A 240 -31.25 128.60 -41.45
CA PHE A 240 -32.07 129.81 -41.24
C PHE A 240 -32.29 130.65 -42.49
N GLN A 241 -31.42 130.55 -43.50
CA GLN A 241 -31.54 131.26 -44.77
C GLN A 241 -32.27 130.46 -45.86
N THR A 242 -32.53 129.17 -45.62
CA THR A 242 -33.22 128.30 -46.57
C THR A 242 -34.74 128.58 -46.54
N PRO A 243 -35.37 128.89 -47.69
CA PRO A 243 -36.82 129.01 -47.82
C PRO A 243 -37.56 127.81 -47.21
N ILE A 244 -38.69 128.06 -46.55
CA ILE A 244 -39.40 127.08 -45.69
C ILE A 244 -39.68 125.77 -46.44
N ASP A 245 -40.02 125.86 -47.73
CA ASP A 245 -40.28 124.75 -48.66
C ASP A 245 -39.09 123.80 -48.86
N LYS A 246 -37.87 124.19 -48.49
CA LYS A 246 -36.63 123.41 -48.70
C LYS A 246 -35.87 123.07 -47.42
N GLN A 247 -36.37 123.47 -46.26
CA GLN A 247 -35.70 123.19 -44.97
C GLN A 247 -35.61 121.69 -44.63
N GLN A 248 -36.47 120.86 -45.22
CA GLN A 248 -36.45 119.40 -45.05
C GLN A 248 -35.17 118.75 -45.60
N GLU A 249 -34.51 119.35 -46.61
CA GLU A 249 -33.29 118.80 -47.21
C GLU A 249 -32.05 119.00 -46.33
N VAL A 250 -32.09 119.95 -45.38
CA VAL A 250 -30.95 120.30 -44.53
C VAL A 250 -30.90 119.47 -43.24
N ILE A 251 -32.03 118.93 -42.78
CA ILE A 251 -32.11 118.10 -41.56
C ILE A 251 -31.24 116.84 -41.62
N PRO A 252 -31.21 116.04 -42.71
CA PRO A 252 -30.35 114.86 -42.80
C PRO A 252 -28.86 115.19 -42.65
N ILE A 253 -28.46 116.37 -43.10
CA ILE A 253 -27.07 116.83 -43.01
C ILE A 253 -26.76 117.26 -41.56
N LEU A 254 -27.69 117.96 -40.90
CA LEU A 254 -27.57 118.29 -39.47
C LEU A 254 -27.55 117.03 -38.59
N SER A 255 -28.38 116.03 -38.91
CA SER A 255 -28.48 114.80 -38.14
C SER A 255 -27.22 113.95 -38.24
N ALA A 256 -26.63 113.86 -39.45
CA ALA A 256 -25.37 113.15 -39.65
C ALA A 256 -24.19 113.86 -38.96
N LEU A 257 -24.19 115.19 -38.89
CA LEU A 257 -23.07 115.94 -38.33
C LEU A 257 -23.06 115.97 -36.79
N VAL A 258 -24.24 115.97 -36.16
CA VAL A 258 -24.37 116.00 -34.69
C VAL A 258 -24.70 114.60 -34.13
N GLU A 259 -24.65 113.57 -34.97
CA GLU A 259 -24.93 112.18 -34.63
C GLU A 259 -26.29 112.00 -33.94
N PHE A 260 -27.35 112.51 -34.56
CA PHE A 260 -28.70 112.28 -34.04
C PHE A 260 -28.95 110.78 -33.91
N THR A 261 -29.48 110.38 -32.77
CA THR A 261 -30.07 109.04 -32.65
C THR A 261 -31.28 108.94 -33.59
N GLN A 262 -31.58 107.73 -34.06
CA GLN A 262 -32.69 107.50 -34.99
C GLN A 262 -34.01 108.14 -34.50
N ASP A 263 -34.23 108.08 -33.19
CA ASP A 263 -35.41 108.62 -32.51
C ASP A 263 -35.49 110.17 -32.56
N GLU A 264 -34.35 110.86 -32.51
CA GLU A 264 -34.26 112.32 -32.62
C GLU A 264 -34.43 112.81 -34.06
N TYR A 265 -33.90 112.05 -35.02
CA TYR A 265 -34.09 112.31 -36.44
C TYR A 265 -35.57 112.25 -36.83
N ASP A 266 -36.27 111.19 -36.39
CA ASP A 266 -37.70 111.01 -36.66
C ASP A 266 -38.55 112.10 -35.99
N LYS A 267 -38.19 112.56 -34.77
CA LYS A 267 -38.85 113.70 -34.11
C LYS A 267 -38.65 115.00 -34.88
N ALA A 268 -37.45 115.28 -35.38
CA ALA A 268 -37.15 116.50 -36.13
C ALA A 268 -37.89 116.54 -37.48
N MET A 269 -37.95 115.43 -38.22
CA MET A 269 -38.68 115.36 -39.49
C MET A 269 -40.21 115.47 -39.31
N ASN A 270 -40.77 114.83 -38.30
CA ASN A 270 -42.19 114.96 -37.98
C ASN A 270 -42.56 116.40 -37.59
N ALA A 271 -41.68 117.12 -36.88
CA ALA A 271 -41.94 118.49 -36.47
C ALA A 271 -41.90 119.51 -37.62
N ILE A 272 -41.11 119.28 -38.68
CA ILE A 272 -41.18 120.10 -39.90
C ILE A 272 -42.44 119.76 -40.70
N SER A 273 -42.77 118.48 -40.88
CA SER A 273 -43.95 118.06 -41.65
C SER A 273 -45.26 118.60 -41.06
N ASN A 274 -45.40 118.59 -39.73
CA ASN A 274 -46.59 119.08 -39.04
C ASN A 274 -46.72 120.61 -38.98
N ASN A 275 -45.65 121.38 -39.22
CA ASN A 275 -45.68 122.85 -39.20
C ASN A 275 -46.22 123.48 -40.51
N TYR A 276 -46.47 122.70 -41.56
CA TYR A 276 -47.11 123.20 -42.79
C TYR A 276 -48.61 123.48 -42.66
N ALA A 277 -49.27 122.97 -41.60
CA ALA A 277 -50.72 123.05 -41.45
C ALA A 277 -51.22 124.23 -40.59
N ASN A 278 -50.34 124.92 -39.84
CA ASN A 278 -50.72 126.11 -39.06
C ASN A 278 -49.53 127.08 -39.04
N SER A 279 -49.67 128.16 -39.79
CA SER A 279 -48.63 129.17 -40.03
C SER A 279 -48.30 129.98 -38.77
N THR A 280 -47.33 129.54 -37.98
CA THR A 280 -46.41 130.41 -37.22
C THR A 280 -45.12 129.65 -36.89
N SER A 281 -44.01 130.24 -37.28
CA SER A 281 -42.64 129.73 -37.40
C SER A 281 -42.00 129.07 -36.15
N SER A 282 -41.14 128.06 -36.41
CA SER A 282 -39.90 127.74 -35.67
C SER A 282 -40.00 127.11 -34.26
N GLY A 283 -40.82 126.07 -34.08
CA GLY A 283 -41.01 125.39 -32.78
C GLY A 283 -40.21 124.10 -32.50
N TRP A 284 -39.44 123.54 -33.44
CA TRP A 284 -38.82 122.20 -33.25
C TRP A 284 -37.42 122.24 -32.63
N LEU A 285 -36.59 123.22 -33.00
CA LEU A 285 -35.22 123.36 -32.46
C LEU A 285 -35.21 123.66 -30.94
N SER A 286 -36.25 124.31 -30.41
CA SER A 286 -36.38 124.56 -28.97
C SER A 286 -36.63 123.28 -28.16
N SER A 287 -37.24 122.26 -28.76
CA SER A 287 -37.44 120.95 -28.12
C SER A 287 -36.13 120.14 -28.06
N TRP A 288 -35.23 120.36 -29.03
CA TRP A 288 -33.94 119.67 -29.12
C TRP A 288 -32.87 120.26 -28.19
N LEU A 289 -32.85 121.59 -27.97
CA LEU A 289 -31.85 122.25 -27.12
C LEU A 289 -32.10 122.15 -25.59
N GLY A 290 -32.99 121.25 -25.15
CA GLY A 290 -32.96 120.68 -23.80
C GLY A 290 -33.50 121.57 -22.66
N GLY A 291 -34.83 121.70 -22.56
CA GLY A 291 -35.51 122.18 -21.36
C GLY A 291 -36.40 121.11 -20.71
N GLY A 292 -35.99 120.56 -19.55
CA GLY A 292 -36.88 119.83 -18.62
C GLY A 292 -36.37 118.52 -17.99
N TYR A 293 -35.98 118.57 -16.71
CA TYR A 293 -35.66 117.48 -15.75
C TYR A 293 -36.94 116.78 -15.19
N PRO A 294 -36.87 115.86 -14.19
CA PRO A 294 -36.14 114.58 -13.99
C PRO A 294 -37.10 113.41 -13.60
N VAL A 295 -36.62 112.20 -13.24
CA VAL A 295 -37.06 111.40 -12.04
C VAL A 295 -36.39 110.01 -11.96
N ARG A 296 -36.17 109.64 -10.69
CA ARG A 296 -35.46 108.54 -10.02
C ARG A 296 -36.44 107.38 -9.68
N THR A 297 -36.00 106.10 -9.73
CA THR A 297 -36.02 105.07 -8.63
C THR A 297 -35.85 103.61 -9.11
N LYS A 298 -35.08 102.83 -8.32
CA LYS A 298 -34.97 101.33 -8.16
C LYS A 298 -36.33 100.67 -7.77
N PRO A 299 -36.52 99.33 -7.48
CA PRO A 299 -35.57 98.22 -7.15
C PRO A 299 -35.91 96.74 -7.58
N SER A 300 -35.00 95.79 -7.21
CA SER A 300 -35.19 94.39 -6.68
C SER A 300 -35.90 93.31 -7.53
N SER A 301 -35.66 91.98 -7.50
CA SER A 301 -34.74 91.04 -6.80
C SER A 301 -35.07 89.59 -7.24
N SER A 302 -34.13 88.64 -7.04
CA SER A 302 -34.37 87.21 -6.73
C SER A 302 -34.79 86.29 -7.92
N THR A 303 -34.47 85.00 -8.08
CA THR A 303 -33.83 83.94 -7.29
C THR A 303 -33.36 82.81 -8.24
N GLN A 304 -32.34 82.04 -7.84
CA GLN A 304 -31.98 80.63 -8.13
C GLN A 304 -33.16 79.65 -8.44
N PRO A 305 -32.97 78.35 -8.82
CA PRO A 305 -31.77 77.48 -8.67
C PRO A 305 -31.43 76.49 -9.81
N ASP A 306 -30.20 75.95 -9.69
CA ASP A 306 -29.68 74.58 -9.87
C ASP A 306 -30.33 73.59 -10.87
N LYS A 307 -29.50 73.16 -11.84
CA LYS A 307 -28.87 71.82 -11.87
C LYS A 307 -27.77 71.76 -12.92
#